data_AF-A0A2M6ZNU3-F1
#
_entry.id   AF-A0A2M6ZNU3-F1
#
_cell.length_a   1.000
_cell.length_b   1.000
_cell.length_c   1.000
_cell.angle_alpha   90.00
_cell.angle_beta   90.00
_cell.angle_gamma   90.00
#
_symmetry.space_group_name_H-M   'P 1'
#
loop_
_entity.id
_entity.type
_entity.pdbx_description
1 polymer ?
#
loop_
_entity_poly.entity_id
_entity_poly.type
_entity_poly.pdbx_seq_one_letter_code
_entity_poly.pdbx_strand_id
1 'polypeptide(L)'
;MFKKILLAYDGSEGAKKGLEAGINLLKLHQAELWALAVQEKPPRFAGTMDEVMEEKAFGYQHYEQILDGARAQAQEAGIELKTEIRIGHPAKTIVEVAKEG
;
A
#
# COMPACT_ATOMS: atom_id res chain seq x y z
N MET A 1 16.54 -4.58 -16.15
CA MET A 1 16.36 -5.37 -14.91
C MET A 1 15.74 -4.46 -13.86
N PHE A 2 14.76 -4.92 -13.09
CA PHE A 2 14.07 -4.09 -12.09
C PHE A 2 14.85 -4.08 -10.77
N LYS A 3 15.02 -2.90 -10.17
CA LYS A 3 15.65 -2.73 -8.84
C LYS A 3 14.62 -2.58 -7.71
N LYS A 4 13.45 -2.03 -8.03
CA LYS A 4 12.35 -1.76 -7.10
C LYS A 4 11.04 -2.14 -7.77
N ILE A 5 10.17 -2.81 -7.03
CA ILE A 5 8.83 -3.21 -7.44
C ILE A 5 7.85 -2.55 -6.48
N LEU A 6 6.94 -1.74 -7.01
CA LEU A 6 5.89 -1.07 -6.26
C LEU A 6 4.54 -1.72 -6.55
N LEU A 7 3.84 -2.16 -5.51
CA LEU A 7 2.49 -2.72 -5.57
C LEU A 7 1.50 -1.74 -4.97
N ALA A 8 0.49 -1.33 -5.73
CA ALA A 8 -0.68 -0.70 -5.14
C ALA A 8 -1.49 -1.77 -4.40
N TYR A 9 -1.77 -1.55 -3.11
CA TYR A 9 -2.33 -2.56 -2.23
C TYR A 9 -3.49 -2.01 -1.41
N ASP A 10 -4.69 -2.53 -1.68
CA ASP A 10 -5.94 -2.15 -1.02
C ASP A 10 -6.56 -3.31 -0.21
N GLY A 11 -5.87 -4.45 -0.11
CA GLY A 11 -6.34 -5.65 0.59
C GLY A 11 -7.34 -6.51 -0.18
N SER A 12 -7.72 -6.10 -1.41
CA SER A 12 -8.58 -6.90 -2.27
C SER A 12 -7.94 -8.23 -2.68
N GLU A 13 -8.75 -9.17 -3.12
CA GLU A 13 -8.26 -10.44 -3.69
C GLU A 13 -7.34 -10.23 -4.89
N GLY A 14 -7.58 -9.17 -5.67
CA GLY A 14 -6.69 -8.76 -6.76
C GLY A 14 -5.33 -8.30 -6.24
N ALA A 15 -5.31 -7.48 -5.19
CA ALA A 15 -4.07 -7.02 -4.56
C ALA A 15 -3.27 -8.18 -3.93
N LYS A 16 -3.93 -9.16 -3.30
CA LYS A 16 -3.27 -10.36 -2.76
C LYS A 16 -2.56 -11.18 -3.84
N LYS A 17 -3.23 -11.41 -4.98
CA LYS A 17 -2.60 -12.06 -6.16
C LYS A 17 -1.45 -11.20 -6.72
N GLY A 18 -1.60 -9.88 -6.69
CA GLY A 18 -0.54 -8.93 -7.04
C GLY A 18 0.70 -9.07 -6.14
N LEU A 19 0.52 -9.28 -4.84
CA LEU A 19 1.60 -9.54 -3.90
C LEU A 19 2.36 -10.83 -4.22
N GLU A 20 1.65 -11.92 -4.51
CA GLU A 20 2.27 -13.19 -4.93
C GLU A 20 3.11 -13.01 -6.20
N ALA A 21 2.58 -12.30 -7.20
CA ALA A 21 3.31 -11.98 -8.43
C ALA A 21 4.53 -11.09 -8.15
N GLY A 22 4.39 -10.08 -7.29
CA GLY A 22 5.48 -9.20 -6.88
C GLY A 22 6.62 -9.93 -6.17
N ILE A 23 6.30 -10.89 -5.29
CA ILE A 23 7.27 -11.77 -4.62
C ILE A 23 8.07 -12.58 -5.65
N ASN A 24 7.39 -13.15 -6.65
CA ASN A 24 8.05 -13.93 -7.70
C ASN A 24 8.99 -13.06 -8.55
N LEU A 25 8.54 -11.85 -8.91
CA LEU A 25 9.36 -10.89 -9.66
C LEU A 25 10.57 -10.41 -8.86
N LEU A 26 10.39 -10.15 -7.56
CA LEU A 26 11.49 -9.81 -6.66
C LEU A 26 12.55 -10.90 -6.65
N LYS A 27 12.15 -12.17 -6.52
CA LYS A 27 13.09 -13.31 -6.47
C LYS A 27 13.89 -13.43 -7.77
N LEU A 28 13.23 -13.21 -8.91
CA LEU A 28 13.87 -13.25 -10.23
C LEU A 28 14.87 -12.10 -10.45
N HIS A 29 14.56 -10.92 -9.93
CA HIS A 29 15.34 -9.71 -10.19
C HIS A 29 16.24 -9.26 -9.03
N GLN A 30 16.17 -9.91 -7.87
CA GLN A 30 16.81 -9.48 -6.62
C GLN A 30 16.49 -8.01 -6.30
N ALA A 31 15.22 -7.64 -6.49
CA ALA A 31 14.73 -6.28 -6.32
C ALA A 31 14.25 -6.03 -4.87
N GLU A 32 13.93 -4.78 -4.56
CA GLU A 32 13.12 -4.43 -3.39
C GLU A 32 11.62 -4.53 -3.70
N LEU A 33 10.81 -4.94 -2.72
CA LEU A 33 9.35 -4.99 -2.85
C LEU A 33 8.70 -4.01 -1.88
N TRP A 34 7.82 -3.17 -2.44
CA TRP A 34 7.08 -2.14 -1.73
C TRP A 34 5.57 -2.32 -1.95
N ALA A 35 4.77 -2.21 -0.90
CA ALA A 35 3.32 -2.09 -0.97
C ALA A 35 2.89 -0.67 -0.57
N LEU A 36 2.07 -0.04 -1.41
CA LEU A 36 1.52 1.29 -1.20
C LEU A 36 0.00 1.19 -1.05
N ALA A 37 -0.50 1.58 0.12
CA ALA A 37 -1.91 1.86 0.31
C ALA A 37 -2.18 3.36 0.12
N VAL A 38 -3.27 3.70 -0.58
CA VAL A 38 -3.69 5.09 -0.75
C VAL A 38 -5.04 5.31 -0.10
N GLN A 39 -5.06 6.12 0.96
CA GLN A 39 -6.27 6.57 1.61
C GLN A 39 -6.83 7.78 0.86
N GLU A 40 -8.03 7.61 0.29
CA GLU A 40 -8.72 8.72 -0.36
C GLU A 40 -9.24 9.71 0.70
N LYS A 41 -9.12 11.02 0.43
CA LYS A 41 -9.70 12.03 1.31
C LYS A 41 -11.21 11.98 1.16
N PRO A 42 -11.99 11.87 2.25
CA PRO A 42 -13.43 12.02 2.15
C PRO A 42 -13.76 13.40 1.52
N PRO A 43 -14.81 13.49 0.69
CA PRO A 43 -15.28 14.77 0.17
C PRO A 43 -15.58 15.70 1.36
N ARG A 44 -15.31 17.00 1.21
CA ARG A 44 -15.42 18.03 2.28
C ARG A 44 -16.87 18.34 2.71
N PHE A 45 -17.69 17.31 2.91
CA PHE A 45 -19.08 17.42 3.34
C PHE A 45 -19.32 16.44 4.49
N ALA A 46 -18.87 16.81 5.68
CA ALA A 46 -19.39 16.41 6.99
C ALA A 46 -18.28 16.60 8.01
N GLY A 47 -18.55 17.42 9.01
CA GLY A 47 -17.87 17.31 10.28
C GLY A 47 -17.03 18.51 10.71
N THR A 48 -17.08 18.74 12.02
CA THR A 48 -16.17 19.57 12.80
C THR A 48 -14.71 19.09 12.64
N MET A 49 -13.73 19.92 13.01
CA MET A 49 -12.31 19.57 12.86
C MET A 49 -11.92 18.25 13.55
N ASP A 50 -12.61 17.90 14.64
CA ASP A 50 -12.36 16.68 15.41
C ASP A 50 -12.86 15.43 14.66
N GLU A 51 -14.06 15.47 14.06
CA GLU A 51 -14.61 14.35 13.27
C GLU A 51 -13.71 14.02 12.07
N VAL A 52 -13.15 15.04 11.41
CA VAL A 52 -12.20 14.85 10.29
C VAL A 52 -10.86 14.26 10.75
N MET A 53 -10.44 14.51 12.00
CA MET A 53 -9.20 13.96 12.55
C MET A 53 -9.39 12.49 12.96
N GLU A 54 -10.54 12.15 13.57
CA GLU A 54 -10.91 10.78 13.91
C GLU A 54 -11.07 9.89 12.67
N GLU A 55 -11.74 10.37 11.62
CA GLU A 55 -11.89 9.62 10.36
C GLU A 55 -10.54 9.31 9.69
N LYS A 56 -9.59 10.25 9.73
CA LYS A 56 -8.25 10.04 9.18
C LYS A 56 -7.49 8.99 9.96
N ALA A 57 -7.53 9.05 11.29
CA ALA A 57 -6.90 8.06 12.15
C ALA A 57 -7.51 6.66 11.92
N PHE A 58 -8.84 6.57 11.86
CA PHE A 58 -9.54 5.31 11.62
C PHE A 58 -9.18 4.70 10.26
N GLY A 59 -9.20 5.50 9.19
CA GLY A 59 -8.81 5.02 7.87
C GLY A 59 -7.33 4.64 7.77
N TYR A 60 -6.44 5.34 8.50
CA TYR A 60 -5.03 4.97 8.59
C TYR A 60 -4.87 3.59 9.26
N GLN A 61 -5.54 3.37 10.39
CA GLN A 61 -5.52 2.09 11.11
C GLN A 61 -6.05 0.95 10.24
N HIS A 62 -7.09 1.19 9.44
CA HIS A 62 -7.61 0.20 8.50
C HIS A 62 -6.56 -0.26 7.48
N TYR A 63 -5.88 0.70 6.83
CA TYR A 63 -4.83 0.36 5.86
C TYR A 63 -3.58 -0.23 6.51
N GLU A 64 -3.26 0.17 7.74
CA GLU A 64 -2.18 -0.43 8.51
C GLU A 64 -2.43 -1.93 8.78
N GLN A 65 -3.64 -2.30 9.21
CA GLN A 65 -4.04 -3.71 9.39
C GLN A 65 -3.98 -4.52 8.10
N ILE A 66 -4.42 -3.92 6.98
CA ILE A 66 -4.32 -4.54 5.66
C ILE A 66 -2.85 -4.81 5.29
N LEU A 67 -1.98 -3.83 5.51
CA LEU A 67 -0.56 -3.93 5.22
C LEU A 67 0.16 -4.89 6.19
N ASP A 68 -0.27 -5.01 7.45
CA ASP A 68 0.22 -6.03 8.37
C ASP A 68 -0.01 -7.45 7.84
N GLY A 69 -1.22 -7.72 7.32
CA GLY A 69 -1.52 -8.99 6.66
C GLY A 69 -0.62 -9.25 5.44
N ALA A 70 -0.37 -8.23 4.63
CA ALA A 70 0.54 -8.33 3.49
C ALA A 70 1.99 -8.60 3.92
N ARG A 71 2.47 -7.95 5.00
CA ARG A 71 3.81 -8.20 5.55
C ARG A 71 3.93 -9.63 6.07
N ALA A 72 2.92 -10.14 6.77
CA ALA A 72 2.90 -11.53 7.24
C ALA A 72 3.00 -12.51 6.06
N GLN A 73 2.19 -12.32 5.02
CA GLN A 73 2.24 -13.17 3.81
C GLN A 73 3.61 -13.11 3.11
N ALA A 74 4.24 -11.93 3.02
CA ALA A 74 5.57 -11.80 2.45
C ALA A 74 6.66 -12.46 3.33
N GLN A 75 6.54 -12.34 4.64
CA GLN A 75 7.46 -12.93 5.61
C GLN A 75 7.41 -14.46 5.58
N GLU A 76 6.22 -15.07 5.41
CA GLU A 76 6.07 -16.51 5.18
C GLU A 76 6.85 -16.98 3.94
N ALA A 77 6.98 -16.12 2.93
CA ALA A 77 7.78 -16.37 1.73
C ALA A 77 9.28 -16.03 1.87
N GLY A 78 9.71 -15.59 3.06
CA GLY A 78 11.08 -15.17 3.37
C GLY A 78 11.47 -13.82 2.76
N ILE A 79 10.50 -12.97 2.41
CA ILE A 79 10.72 -11.69 1.73
C ILE A 79 10.39 -10.53 2.67
N GLU A 80 11.28 -9.53 2.72
CA GLU A 80 10.98 -8.25 3.36
C GLU A 80 10.07 -7.42 2.45
N LEU A 81 8.86 -7.11 2.94
CA LEU A 81 7.94 -6.20 2.28
C LEU A 81 7.98 -4.84 2.97
N LYS A 82 8.48 -3.83 2.26
CA LYS A 82 8.38 -2.43 2.69
C LYS A 82 6.97 -1.92 2.39
N THR A 83 6.46 -1.04 3.23
CA THR A 83 5.05 -0.61 3.16
C THR A 83 4.93 0.88 3.40
N GLU A 84 4.01 1.52 2.70
CA GLU A 84 3.77 2.95 2.81
C GLU A 84 2.27 3.24 2.70
N ILE A 85 1.78 4.21 3.48
CA ILE A 85 0.42 4.74 3.38
C ILE A 85 0.53 6.20 2.93
N ARG A 86 -0.20 6.56 1.86
CA ARG A 86 -0.31 7.95 1.39
C ARG A 86 -1.77 8.40 1.37
N ILE A 87 -1.99 9.69 1.55
CA ILE A 87 -3.31 10.30 1.44
C ILE A 87 -3.41 11.00 0.08
N GLY A 88 -4.39 10.64 -0.74
CA GLY A 88 -4.56 11.25 -2.06
C GLY A 88 -5.54 10.50 -2.95
N HIS A 89 -5.61 10.92 -4.21
CA HIS A 89 -6.39 10.19 -5.22
C HIS A 89 -5.58 8.97 -5.68
N PRO A 90 -6.09 7.73 -5.53
CA PRO A 90 -5.31 6.50 -5.71
C PRO A 90 -4.47 6.46 -6.99
N ALA A 91 -5.11 6.65 -8.16
CA ALA A 91 -4.42 6.58 -9.44
C ALA A 91 -3.28 7.61 -9.59
N LYS A 92 -3.46 8.82 -9.06
CA LYS A 92 -2.46 9.89 -9.16
C LYS A 92 -1.29 9.60 -8.24
N THR A 93 -1.59 9.29 -6.98
CA THR A 93 -0.58 9.04 -5.94
C THR A 93 0.27 7.82 -6.26
N ILE A 94 -0.30 6.73 -6.78
CA ILE A 94 0.46 5.54 -7.20
C ILE A 94 1.49 5.91 -8.28
N VAL A 95 1.09 6.70 -9.28
CA VAL A 95 1.99 7.13 -10.36
C VAL A 95 3.08 8.07 -9.85
N GLU A 96 2.76 8.95 -8.89
CA GLU A 96 3.74 9.85 -8.27
C GLU A 96 4.79 9.06 -7.47
N VAL A 97 4.38 8.17 -6.58
CA VAL A 97 5.30 7.33 -5.79
C VAL A 97 6.15 6.43 -6.69
N ALA A 98 5.58 5.91 -7.79
CA ALA A 98 6.34 5.13 -8.76
C ALA A 98 7.48 5.91 -9.43
N LYS A 99 7.36 7.24 -9.57
CA LYS A 99 8.38 8.11 -10.17
C LYS A 99 9.50 8.51 -9.20
N GLU A 100 9.28 8.36 -7.90
CA GLU A 100 10.27 8.67 -6.85
C GLU A 100 11.35 7.58 -6.72
N GLY A 101 11.18 6.42 -7.37
CA GLY A 101 12.03 5.23 -7.26
C GLY A 101 12.88 4.95 -8.48
#